data_AF-A0A0K8P9U8-F1
#
_entry.id   AF-A0A0K8P9U8-F1
#
_cell.length_a   1.000
_cell.length_b   1.000
_cell.length_c   1.000
_cell.angle_alpha   90.00
_cell.angle_beta   90.00
_cell.angle_gamma   90.00
#
_symmetry.space_group_name_H-M   'P 1'
#
loop_
_entity.id
_entity.type
_entity.pdbx_description
1 polymer ?
#
loop_
_entity_poly.entity_id
_entity_poly.type
_entity_poly.pdbx_seq_one_letter_code
_entity_poly.pdbx_strand_id
1 'polypeptide(L)'
;MDNKITIIEGPTPTFEAVNSEWVSGISESPEYYDVVMTNLRTMNGAGLLERCYQTWNQQDTMYLHYRNTIGLEQEIPILAARLVETDEGEKIALWVRVKPEQIKQEVHFDEDEE
;
A
#
# COMPACT_ATOMS: atom_id res chain seq x y z
N MET A 1 8.96 -5.61 16.82
CA MET A 1 9.43 -5.59 15.42
C MET A 1 8.82 -4.38 14.76
N ASP A 2 9.58 -3.68 13.92
CA ASP A 2 9.12 -2.47 13.21
C ASP A 2 8.65 -2.85 11.80
N ASN A 3 7.64 -3.73 11.74
CA ASN A 3 7.10 -4.29 10.51
C ASN A 3 5.97 -3.42 9.92
N LYS A 4 5.96 -2.11 10.21
CA LYS A 4 4.94 -1.21 9.69
C LYS A 4 5.46 0.16 9.27
N ILE A 5 4.90 0.66 8.18
CA ILE A 5 4.97 2.06 7.79
C ILE A 5 3.71 2.72 8.36
N THR A 6 3.85 3.66 9.28
CA THR A 6 2.72 4.39 9.86
C THR A 6 2.63 5.78 9.28
N ILE A 7 1.43 6.18 8.85
CA ILE A 7 1.13 7.56 8.51
C ILE A 7 0.85 8.31 9.80
N ILE A 8 1.82 9.11 10.23
CA ILE A 8 1.74 9.88 11.48
C ILE A 8 1.02 11.21 11.23
N GLU A 9 1.33 11.86 10.10
CA GLU A 9 0.76 13.13 9.67
C GLU A 9 0.46 13.06 8.17
N GLY A 10 -0.77 13.40 7.77
CA GLY A 10 -1.20 13.37 6.38
C GLY A 10 -2.65 12.94 6.21
N PRO A 11 -3.22 13.13 5.01
CA PRO A 11 -4.54 12.59 4.70
C PRO A 11 -4.51 11.05 4.65
N THR A 12 -5.69 10.44 4.73
CA THR A 12 -5.88 9.03 4.39
C THR A 12 -5.30 8.76 2.98
N PRO A 13 -4.55 7.65 2.78
CA PRO A 13 -4.03 7.27 1.47
C PRO A 13 -5.12 7.17 0.43
N THR A 14 -4.82 7.61 -0.79
CA THR A 14 -5.63 7.29 -1.96
C THR A 14 -5.08 6.02 -2.59
N PHE A 15 -5.99 5.12 -2.97
CA PHE A 15 -5.64 3.84 -3.60
C PHE A 15 -6.11 3.83 -5.05
N GLU A 16 -5.22 3.36 -5.93
CA GLU A 16 -5.45 3.27 -7.37
C GLU A 16 -5.37 1.80 -7.80
N ALA A 17 -6.24 1.41 -8.74
CA ALA A 17 -6.21 0.07 -9.33
C ALA A 17 -4.90 -0.14 -10.12
N VAL A 18 -4.37 -1.37 -10.08
CA VAL A 18 -3.09 -1.70 -10.71
C VAL A 18 -3.32 -2.53 -11.97
N ASN A 19 -3.08 -1.92 -13.14
CA ASN A 19 -3.18 -2.59 -14.44
C ASN A 19 -1.87 -3.28 -14.85
N SER A 20 -1.24 -4.07 -13.96
CA SER A 20 0.07 -4.68 -14.23
C SER A 20 0.02 -6.21 -14.23
N GLU A 21 0.63 -6.83 -15.24
CA GLU A 21 0.59 -8.28 -15.48
C GLU A 21 1.17 -9.12 -14.33
N TRP A 22 2.05 -8.56 -13.49
CA TRP A 22 2.61 -9.28 -12.34
C TRP A 22 1.61 -9.46 -11.20
N VAL A 23 0.59 -8.60 -11.11
CA VAL A 23 -0.45 -8.70 -10.08
C VAL A 23 -1.20 -10.02 -10.20
N SER A 24 -1.54 -10.41 -11.42
CA SER A 24 -2.21 -11.68 -11.73
C SER A 24 -1.39 -12.91 -11.32
N GLY A 25 -0.06 -12.80 -11.26
CA GLY A 25 0.83 -13.86 -10.81
C GLY A 25 0.96 -13.97 -9.29
N ILE A 26 0.58 -12.94 -8.54
CA ILE A 26 0.66 -12.90 -7.06
C ILE A 26 -0.70 -13.19 -6.40
N SER A 27 -1.80 -13.08 -7.15
CA SER A 27 -3.17 -13.24 -6.64
C SER A 27 -3.66 -14.70 -6.50
N GLU A 28 -2.81 -15.71 -6.68
CA GLU A 28 -3.20 -17.12 -6.45
C GLU A 28 -3.28 -17.44 -4.95
N SER A 29 -4.35 -16.99 -4.31
CA SER A 29 -4.65 -17.26 -2.90
C SER A 29 -6.05 -17.86 -2.75
N PRO A 30 -6.29 -18.71 -1.72
CA PRO A 30 -7.62 -19.29 -1.48
C PRO A 30 -8.71 -18.25 -1.18
N GLU A 31 -8.30 -17.06 -0.74
CA GLU A 31 -9.16 -15.92 -0.47
C GLU A 31 -9.02 -14.89 -1.60
N TYR A 32 -10.13 -14.25 -1.97
CA TYR A 32 -10.13 -13.17 -2.95
C TYR A 32 -9.51 -11.91 -2.33
N TYR A 33 -8.47 -11.41 -2.98
CA TYR A 33 -7.88 -10.12 -2.67
C TYR A 33 -7.54 -9.40 -3.96
N ASP A 34 -7.57 -8.07 -3.89
CA ASP A 34 -7.09 -7.22 -4.96
C ASP A 34 -5.73 -6.60 -4.57
N VAL A 35 -5.01 -6.12 -5.56
CA VAL A 35 -3.77 -5.36 -5.37
C VAL A 35 -3.98 -3.95 -5.87
N VAL A 36 -3.88 -3.01 -4.95
CA VAL A 36 -3.96 -1.57 -5.24
C VAL A 36 -2.62 -0.91 -4.96
N MET A 37 -2.41 0.27 -5.54
CA MET A 37 -1.21 1.08 -5.34
C MET A 37 -1.56 2.38 -4.62
N THR A 38 -0.68 2.83 -3.73
CA THR A 38 -0.74 4.18 -3.16
C THR A 38 0.62 4.86 -3.21
N ASN A 39 0.62 6.19 -3.35
CA ASN A 39 1.80 7.03 -3.37
C ASN A 39 1.85 7.92 -2.14
N LEU A 40 2.88 7.77 -1.32
CA LEU A 40 3.04 8.52 -0.07
C LEU A 40 4.27 9.39 -0.14
N ARG A 41 4.16 10.65 0.31
CA ARG A 41 5.33 11.50 0.54
C ARG A 41 6.13 10.97 1.72
N THR A 42 7.45 11.05 1.61
CA THR A 42 8.35 10.63 2.68
C THR A 42 9.58 11.53 2.73
N MET A 43 10.18 11.64 3.90
CA MET A 43 11.47 12.32 4.12
C MET A 43 12.60 11.31 4.42
N ASN A 44 12.27 10.02 4.41
CA ASN A 44 13.19 8.93 4.73
C ASN A 44 12.89 7.71 3.84
N GLY A 45 12.82 7.91 2.53
CA GLY A 45 12.45 6.85 1.59
C GLY A 45 13.35 5.61 1.68
N ALA A 46 14.67 5.82 1.73
CA ALA A 46 15.65 4.75 1.85
C ALA A 46 15.47 3.91 3.14
N GLY A 47 15.23 4.57 4.28
CA GLY A 47 14.98 3.86 5.55
C GLY A 47 13.69 3.04 5.54
N LEU A 48 12.64 3.52 4.85
CA LEU A 48 11.42 2.75 4.66
C LEU A 48 11.67 1.48 3.83
N LEU A 49 12.42 1.60 2.73
CA LEU A 49 12.78 0.45 1.89
C LEU A 49 13.63 -0.58 2.62
N GLU A 50 14.64 -0.15 3.38
CA GLU A 50 15.47 -1.06 4.17
C GLU A 50 14.62 -1.85 5.17
N ARG A 51 13.65 -1.21 5.82
CA ARG A 51 12.74 -1.91 6.74
C ARG A 51 11.87 -2.94 6.02
N CYS A 52 11.33 -2.61 4.84
CA CYS A 52 10.60 -3.59 4.02
C CYS A 52 11.50 -4.79 3.67
N TYR A 53 12.71 -4.53 3.18
CA TYR A 53 13.68 -5.56 2.82
C TYR A 53 14.02 -6.47 4.00
N GLN A 54 14.36 -5.91 5.15
CA GLN A 54 14.71 -6.67 6.35
C GLN A 54 13.53 -7.53 6.86
N THR A 55 12.31 -7.00 6.80
CA THR A 55 11.09 -7.71 7.21
C THR A 55 10.81 -8.89 6.28
N TRP A 56 10.85 -8.69 4.96
CA TRP A 56 10.64 -9.77 3.99
C TRP A 56 11.76 -10.80 4.01
N ASN A 57 13.02 -10.41 4.25
CA ASN A 57 14.15 -11.33 4.40
C ASN A 57 14.01 -12.24 5.64
N GLN A 58 13.26 -11.79 6.65
CA GLN A 58 12.87 -12.59 7.82
C GLN A 58 11.61 -13.43 7.58
N GLN A 59 11.09 -13.44 6.34
CA GLN A 59 9.84 -14.10 5.96
C GLN A 59 8.63 -13.59 6.75
N ASP A 60 8.67 -12.32 7.18
CA ASP A 60 7.57 -11.65 7.89
C ASP A 60 6.83 -10.66 6.95
N THR A 61 5.64 -10.25 7.36
CA THR A 61 4.79 -9.33 6.61
C THR A 61 5.04 -7.89 7.03
N MET A 62 5.24 -7.02 6.04
CA MET A 62 5.29 -5.57 6.23
C MET A 62 3.89 -4.97 6.05
N TYR A 63 3.48 -4.04 6.91
CA TYR A 63 2.15 -3.43 6.88
C TYR A 63 2.19 -1.92 6.62
N LEU A 64 1.20 -1.40 5.91
CA LEU A 64 0.85 0.02 5.92
C LEU A 64 -0.22 0.24 6.99
N HIS A 65 0.06 1.15 7.92
CA HIS A 65 -0.81 1.51 9.03
C HIS A 65 -1.24 2.98 8.88
N TYR A 66 -2.56 3.22 8.84
CA TYR A 66 -3.13 4.55 8.63
C TYR A 66 -4.51 4.66 9.29
N ARG A 67 -5.05 5.88 9.31
CA ARG A 67 -6.44 6.13 9.71
C ARG A 67 -7.28 6.42 8.47
N ASN A 68 -8.43 5.75 8.37
CA ASN A 68 -9.38 6.01 7.29
C ASN A 68 -10.17 7.30 7.54
N THR A 69 -11.07 7.63 6.61
CA THR A 69 -11.83 8.89 6.61
C THR A 69 -12.76 9.09 7.81
N ILE A 70 -13.15 8.01 8.49
CA ILE A 70 -13.96 8.03 9.72
C ILE A 70 -13.10 7.91 10.99
N GLY A 71 -11.77 7.92 10.85
CA GLY A 71 -10.81 7.90 11.96
C GLY A 71 -10.51 6.51 12.54
N LEU A 72 -10.95 5.43 11.88
CA LEU A 72 -10.61 4.06 12.28
C LEU A 72 -9.21 3.68 11.78
N GLU A 73 -8.46 2.98 12.63
CA GLU A 73 -7.15 2.45 12.27
C GLU A 73 -7.29 1.26 11.31
N GLN A 74 -6.45 1.26 10.27
CA GLN A 74 -6.37 0.25 9.24
C GLN A 74 -4.93 -0.26 9.15
N GLU A 75 -4.78 -1.58 9.00
CA GLU A 75 -3.50 -2.23 8.68
C GLU A 75 -3.67 -3.09 7.44
N ILE A 76 -2.90 -2.82 6.39
CA ILE A 76 -2.93 -3.57 5.13
C ILE A 76 -1.54 -4.08 4.74
N PRO A 77 -1.40 -5.35 4.28
CA PRO A 77 -0.11 -5.89 3.90
C PRO A 77 0.49 -5.17 2.69
N ILE A 78 1.78 -4.86 2.75
CA ILE A 78 2.60 -4.34 1.65
C ILE A 78 3.24 -5.51 0.91
N LEU A 79 2.95 -5.61 -0.38
CA LEU A 79 3.48 -6.64 -1.29
C LEU A 79 4.77 -6.19 -1.97
N ALA A 80 4.85 -4.90 -2.32
CA ALA A 80 6.01 -4.31 -2.96
C ALA A 80 6.14 -2.83 -2.58
N ALA A 81 7.36 -2.32 -2.64
CA ALA A 81 7.67 -0.92 -2.36
C ALA A 81 8.71 -0.40 -3.35
N ARG A 82 8.54 0.85 -3.80
CA ARG A 82 9.48 1.52 -4.70
C ARG A 82 9.64 2.98 -4.30
N LEU A 83 10.89 3.44 -4.24
CA LEU A 83 11.20 4.85 -4.09
C LEU A 83 11.11 5.56 -5.46
N VAL A 84 10.48 6.72 -5.46
CA VAL A 84 10.30 7.60 -6.62
C VAL A 84 10.76 8.99 -6.24
N GLU A 85 11.76 9.51 -6.96
CA GLU A 85 12.18 10.90 -6.84
C GLU A 85 11.29 11.77 -7.72
N THR A 86 10.79 12.86 -7.15
CA THR A 86 9.99 13.86 -7.88
C THR A 86 10.49 15.25 -7.56
N ASP A 87 10.12 16.23 -8.39
CA ASP A 87 10.48 17.65 -8.17
C ASP A 87 9.98 18.18 -6.82
N GLU A 88 8.95 17.55 -6.25
CA GLU A 88 8.35 17.92 -4.97
C GLU A 88 8.91 17.14 -3.77
N GLY A 89 9.97 16.35 -3.97
CA GLY A 89 10.61 15.50 -2.96
C GLY A 89 10.41 14.00 -3.19
N GLU A 90 10.83 13.21 -2.21
CA GLU A 90 10.75 11.74 -2.25
C GLU A 90 9.30 11.24 -2.05
N LYS A 91 8.91 10.28 -2.88
CA LYS A 91 7.66 9.53 -2.74
C LYS A 91 7.97 8.04 -2.66
N ILE A 92 7.25 7.31 -1.84
CA ILE A 92 7.25 5.85 -1.83
C ILE A 92 5.94 5.35 -2.44
N ALA A 93 6.05 4.59 -3.51
CA ALA A 93 4.95 3.83 -4.09
C ALA A 93 4.86 2.48 -3.38
N LEU A 94 3.67 2.16 -2.87
CA LEU A 94 3.39 0.91 -2.17
C LEU A 94 2.31 0.15 -2.91
N TRP A 95 2.56 -1.12 -3.18
CA TRP A 95 1.53 -2.06 -3.62
C TRP A 95 1.07 -2.84 -2.41
N VAL A 96 -0.24 -2.83 -2.19
CA VAL A 96 -0.85 -3.38 -0.98
C VAL A 96 -1.96 -4.35 -1.34
N ARG A 97 -2.13 -5.34 -0.48
CA ARG A 97 -3.18 -6.34 -0.62
C ARG A 97 -4.42 -5.89 0.13
N VAL A 98 -5.55 -5.78 -0.55
CA VAL A 98 -6.82 -5.33 0.04
C VAL A 98 -7.89 -6.39 -0.10
N LYS A 99 -8.70 -6.55 0.96
CA LYS A 99 -9.88 -7.43 0.93
C LYS A 99 -11.05 -6.73 0.23
N PRO A 100 -11.96 -7.48 -0.42
CA PRO A 100 -13.17 -6.92 -1.05
C PRO A 100 -13.99 -6.01 -0.13
N GLU A 101 -14.00 -6.26 1.19
CA GLU A 101 -14.71 -5.43 2.16
C GLU A 101 -14.03 -4.08 2.42
N GLN A 102 -12.69 -4.02 2.31
CA GLN A 102 -11.89 -2.80 2.49
C GLN A 102 -11.95 -1.91 1.24
N ILE A 103 -12.00 -2.56 0.07
CA ILE A 103 -12.16 -1.94 -1.24
C ILE A 103 -13.41 -1.03 -1.28
N LYS A 104 -14.54 -1.48 -0.74
CA LYS A 104 -15.82 -0.74 -0.72
C LYS A 104 -15.81 0.54 0.13
N GLN A 105 -14.82 0.71 1.00
CA GLN A 105 -14.73 1.87 1.89
C GLN A 105 -13.75 2.94 1.37
N GLU A 106 -12.85 2.60 0.44
CA GLU A 106 -11.66 3.41 0.17
C GLU A 106 -11.29 3.58 -1.29
N VAL A 107 -11.86 2.80 -2.21
CA VAL A 107 -11.58 2.93 -3.64
C VAL A 107 -12.84 3.46 -4.33
N HIS A 108 -12.77 4.71 -4.78
CA HIS A 108 -13.64 5.17 -5.86
C HIS A 108 -13.22 4.39 -7.10
N PHE A 109 -13.82 3.22 -7.34
CA PHE A 109 -13.84 2.72 -8.72
C PHE A 109 -14.76 3.68 -9.44
N ASP A 110 -14.23 4.31 -10.48
CA ASP A 110 -15.06 4.91 -11.51
C ASP A 110 -15.82 3.75 -12.18
N GLU A 111 -16.90 3.30 -11.53
CA GLU A 111 -18.00 2.63 -12.19
C GLU A 111 -18.67 3.69 -13.05
N ASP A 112 -18.11 3.96 -14.23
CA ASP A 112 -18.81 4.53 -15.40
C ASP A 112 -17.82 4.63 -16.57
N GLU A 113 -17.84 3.64 -17.47
CA GLU A 113 -17.95 3.91 -18.90
C GLU A 113 -18.50 2.66 -19.62
N GLU A 114 -19.73 2.82 -20.11
CA GLU A 114 -20.57 1.89 -20.87
C GLU A 114 -20.00 1.57 -22.27
#